data_AF-A0A1V9FYD0-F1
#
_entry.id   AF-A0A1V9FYD0-F1
#
_cell.length_a   1.000
_cell.length_b   1.000
_cell.length_c   1.000
_cell.angle_alpha   90.00
_cell.angle_beta   90.00
_cell.angle_gamma   90.00
#
_symmetry.space_group_name_H-M   'P 1'
#
loop_
_entity.id
_entity.type
_entity.pdbx_description
1 polymer ?
#
loop_
_entity_poly.entity_id
_entity_poly.type
_entity_poly.pdbx_seq_one_letter_code
_entity_poly.pdbx_strand_id
1 'polypeptide(L)'
;MEKYPATDFGSSGPLVHTLESFSGRYENYLFESLNRRPTVLTIWMFNRIINAEQNILIRQNMVDRLQALLTHPFVDKETSDDINRFVEYQRQILHGN
;
A
#
# COMPACT_ATOMS: atom_id res chain seq x y z
N MET A 1 -0.03 18.77 33.18
CA MET A 1 0.32 19.26 31.85
C MET A 1 0.33 18.08 30.90
N GLU A 2 -0.76 17.93 30.17
CA GLU A 2 -1.02 16.84 29.23
C GLU A 2 -0.24 17.12 27.94
N LYS A 3 0.75 16.27 27.63
CA LYS A 3 1.72 16.50 26.55
C LYS A 3 1.49 15.50 25.41
N TYR A 4 0.29 15.49 24.85
CA TYR A 4 0.02 14.85 23.57
C TYR A 4 -0.61 15.87 22.62
N PRO A 5 0.20 16.77 22.02
CA PRO A 5 -0.27 17.56 20.90
C PRO A 5 -0.47 16.59 19.74
N ALA A 6 -1.69 16.59 19.20
CA ALA A 6 -2.08 16.11 17.88
C ALA A 6 -0.91 15.56 17.04
N THR A 7 -0.62 14.27 17.17
CA THR A 7 0.16 13.58 16.15
C THR A 7 -0.76 13.45 14.95
N ASP A 8 -0.58 14.39 14.03
CA ASP A 8 -1.13 14.36 12.69
C ASP A 8 -0.70 13.05 12.01
N PHE A 9 -1.56 12.03 12.08
CA PHE A 9 -1.43 10.80 11.31
C PHE A 9 -1.78 11.02 9.81
N GLY A 10 -1.69 12.28 9.34
CA GLY A 10 -1.96 12.72 7.97
C GLY A 10 -0.70 13.04 7.15
N SER A 11 0.47 13.18 7.79
CA SER A 11 1.73 13.46 7.08
C SER A 11 2.56 12.20 6.86
N SER A 12 2.50 11.66 5.64
CA SER A 12 3.41 10.64 5.10
C SER A 12 4.86 11.09 5.21
N GLY A 13 5.57 10.63 6.24
CA GLY A 13 7.01 10.88 6.41
C GLY A 13 7.49 10.58 7.83
N PRO A 14 7.28 9.35 8.33
CA PRO A 14 8.43 8.54 8.76
C PRO A 14 8.24 7.01 8.60
N LEU A 15 7.12 6.55 8.03
CA LEU A 15 6.85 5.11 7.86
C LEU A 15 7.81 4.45 6.88
N VAL A 16 8.21 5.16 5.81
CA VAL A 16 9.22 4.64 4.86
C VAL A 16 10.59 4.50 5.51
N HIS A 17 11.06 5.48 6.29
CA HIS A 17 12.33 5.37 7.02
C HIS A 17 12.26 4.33 8.16
N THR A 18 11.09 4.13 8.77
CA THR A 18 10.89 3.06 9.76
C THR A 18 10.90 1.70 9.06
N LEU A 19 10.26 1.58 7.90
CA LEU A 19 10.28 0.38 7.05
C LEU A 19 11.66 0.12 6.43
N GLU A 20 12.45 1.13 6.13
CA GLU A 20 13.86 0.99 5.72
C GLU A 20 14.70 0.37 6.85
N SER A 21 14.38 0.65 8.11
CA SER A 21 14.99 -0.03 9.26
C SER A 21 14.55 -1.51 9.40
N PHE A 22 13.38 -1.87 8.86
CA PHE A 22 12.86 -3.25 8.76
C PHE A 22 13.03 -3.87 7.35
N SER A 23 13.77 -3.19 6.47
CA SER A 23 13.86 -3.52 5.05
C SER A 23 14.36 -4.94 4.87
N GLY A 24 13.52 -5.76 4.24
CA GLY A 24 13.85 -7.14 3.91
C GLY A 24 13.27 -8.23 4.81
N ARG A 25 12.61 -7.95 5.94
CA ARG A 25 11.83 -8.99 6.64
C ARG A 25 10.33 -8.81 6.48
N TYR A 26 9.81 -7.65 6.82
CA TYR A 26 8.36 -7.41 6.82
C TYR A 26 7.76 -7.40 5.41
N GLU A 27 8.45 -6.75 4.47
CA GLU A 27 8.04 -6.71 3.07
C GLU A 27 8.04 -8.10 2.44
N ASN A 28 9.04 -8.94 2.75
CA ASN A 28 9.07 -10.32 2.26
C ASN A 28 7.86 -11.11 2.77
N TYR A 29 7.48 -11.00 4.04
CA TYR A 29 6.26 -11.64 4.54
C TYR A 29 4.98 -11.08 3.93
N LEU A 30 4.94 -9.77 3.65
CA LEU A 30 3.81 -9.15 2.96
C LEU A 30 3.69 -9.65 1.52
N PHE A 31 4.79 -9.68 0.76
CA PHE A 31 4.82 -10.20 -0.60
C PHE A 31 4.52 -11.70 -0.64
N GLU A 32 5.05 -12.49 0.29
CA GLU A 32 4.68 -13.90 0.43
C GLU A 32 3.20 -14.09 0.73
N SER A 33 2.61 -13.23 1.58
CA SER A 33 1.18 -13.27 1.89
C SER A 33 0.33 -12.90 0.67
N LEU A 34 0.70 -11.84 -0.05
CA LEU A 34 0.05 -11.43 -1.30
C LEU A 34 0.14 -12.52 -2.38
N ASN A 35 1.26 -13.24 -2.44
CA ASN A 35 1.48 -14.32 -3.41
C ASN A 35 0.79 -15.64 -3.03
N ARG A 36 0.51 -15.86 -1.74
CA ARG A 36 -0.25 -17.03 -1.28
C ARG A 36 -1.75 -16.80 -1.39
N ARG A 37 -2.22 -15.73 -0.76
CA ARG A 37 -3.63 -15.34 -0.77
C ARG A 37 -3.75 -13.84 -0.47
N PRO A 38 -4.01 -13.01 -1.50
CA PRO A 38 -4.31 -11.61 -1.27
C PRO A 38 -5.61 -11.49 -0.45
N THR A 39 -5.54 -10.73 0.64
CA THR A 39 -6.66 -10.40 1.52
C THR A 39 -6.80 -8.88 1.64
N VAL A 40 -7.97 -8.42 2.06
CA VAL A 40 -8.23 -6.99 2.34
C VAL A 40 -7.13 -6.37 3.21
N LEU A 41 -6.69 -7.07 4.27
CA LEU A 41 -5.64 -6.57 5.16
C LEU A 41 -4.30 -6.40 4.44
N THR A 42 -3.84 -7.42 3.71
CA THR A 42 -2.56 -7.36 2.98
C THR A 42 -2.56 -6.28 1.90
N ILE A 43 -3.71 -6.05 1.27
CA ILE A 43 -3.85 -5.07 0.20
C ILE A 43 -3.94 -3.66 0.76
N TRP A 44 -4.64 -3.47 1.86
CA TRP A 44 -4.65 -2.21 2.60
C TRP A 44 -3.23 -1.84 3.06
N MET A 45 -2.46 -2.80 3.58
CA MET A 45 -1.07 -2.61 3.96
C MET A 45 -0.19 -2.24 2.76
N PHE A 46 -0.37 -2.91 1.62
CA PHE A 46 0.35 -2.57 0.41
C PHE A 46 0.00 -1.15 -0.08
N ASN A 47 -1.27 -0.77 -0.08
CA ASN A 47 -1.71 0.59 -0.41
C ASN A 47 -1.16 1.65 0.56
N ARG A 48 -0.98 1.32 1.84
CA ARG A 48 -0.31 2.21 2.81
C ARG A 48 1.15 2.48 2.44
N ILE A 49 1.86 1.50 1.88
CA ILE A 49 3.23 1.69 1.39
C ILE A 49 3.22 2.59 0.14
N ILE A 50 2.29 2.37 -0.80
CA ILE A 50 2.12 3.19 -2.00
C ILE A 50 1.88 4.67 -1.64
N ASN A 51 1.06 4.93 -0.60
CA ASN A 51 0.80 6.28 -0.09
C ASN A 51 2.03 6.95 0.57
N ALA A 52 2.99 6.16 1.05
CA ALA A 52 4.22 6.66 1.65
C ALA A 52 5.35 6.87 0.63
N GLU A 53 5.29 6.21 -0.52
CA GLU A 53 6.28 6.31 -1.59
C GLU A 53 6.21 7.69 -2.25
N GLN A 54 7.32 8.45 -2.27
CA GLN A 54 7.35 9.80 -2.84
C GLN A 54 7.77 9.80 -4.33
N ASN A 55 8.46 8.75 -4.76
CA ASN A 55 8.90 8.60 -6.14
C ASN A 55 7.72 8.13 -7.02
N ILE A 56 7.29 9.00 -7.93
CA ILE A 56 6.15 8.76 -8.84
C ILE A 56 6.35 7.49 -9.68
N LEU A 57 7.58 7.20 -10.14
CA LEU A 57 7.86 6.01 -10.96
C LEU A 57 7.75 4.71 -10.14
N ILE A 58 8.26 4.73 -8.91
CA ILE A 58 8.14 3.58 -7.99
C ILE A 58 6.69 3.38 -7.60
N ARG A 59 5.99 4.46 -7.24
CA ARG A 59 4.55 4.45 -6.93
C ARG A 59 3.75 3.85 -8.08
N GLN A 60 3.98 4.29 -9.31
CA GLN A 60 3.34 3.73 -10.50
C GLN A 60 3.58 2.22 -10.60
N ASN A 61 4.83 1.75 -10.48
CA ASN A 61 5.14 0.32 -10.50
C ASN A 61 4.40 -0.47 -9.42
N MET A 62 4.26 0.09 -8.22
CA MET A 62 3.52 -0.55 -7.13
C MET A 62 2.02 -0.58 -7.38
N VAL A 63 1.45 0.46 -8.00
CA VAL A 63 0.04 0.47 -8.42
C VAL A 63 -0.23 -0.57 -9.50
N ASP A 64 0.67 -0.72 -10.48
CA ASP A 64 0.59 -1.78 -11.48
C ASP A 64 0.64 -3.19 -10.85
N ARG A 65 1.50 -3.38 -9.84
CA ARG A 65 1.54 -4.64 -9.06
C ARG A 65 0.25 -4.87 -8.27
N LEU A 66 -0.30 -3.83 -7.64
CA LEU A 66 -1.57 -3.90 -6.92
C LEU A 66 -2.70 -4.34 -7.86
N GLN A 67 -2.76 -3.76 -9.06
CA GLN A 67 -3.73 -4.16 -10.08
C GLN A 67 -3.52 -5.60 -10.56
N ALA A 68 -2.27 -6.05 -10.72
CA ALA A 68 -1.97 -7.42 -11.14
C ALA A 68 -2.51 -8.47 -10.16
N LEU A 69 -2.68 -8.13 -8.88
CA LEU A 69 -3.29 -9.03 -7.90
C LEU A 69 -4.71 -9.44 -8.27
N LEU A 70 -5.47 -8.64 -9.04
CA LEU A 70 -6.81 -9.02 -9.53
C LEU A 70 -6.82 -10.29 -10.37
N THR A 71 -5.69 -10.64 -10.98
CA THR A 71 -5.55 -11.87 -11.79
C THR A 71 -5.27 -13.11 -10.94
N HIS A 72 -5.07 -12.95 -9.64
CA HIS A 72 -4.70 -14.03 -8.75
C HIS A 72 -5.90 -14.94 -8.44
N PRO A 73 -5.77 -16.28 -8.56
CA PRO A 73 -6.90 -17.21 -8.51
C PRO A 73 -7.62 -17.28 -7.15
N PHE A 74 -7.00 -16.74 -6.10
CA PHE A 74 -7.53 -16.73 -4.73
C PHE A 74 -8.01 -15.34 -4.27
N VAL A 75 -8.19 -14.37 -5.17
CA VAL A 75 -8.83 -13.10 -4.83
C VAL A 75 -10.34 -13.31 -4.71
N ASP A 76 -10.85 -13.06 -3.50
CA ASP A 76 -12.29 -13.01 -3.25
C ASP A 76 -12.89 -11.67 -3.74
N LYS A 77 -14.20 -11.64 -4.01
CA LYS A 77 -14.89 -10.47 -4.58
C LYS A 77 -14.69 -9.19 -3.77
N GLU A 78 -14.77 -9.28 -2.44
CA GLU A 78 -14.53 -8.13 -1.54
C GLU A 78 -13.13 -7.56 -1.72
N THR A 79 -12.13 -8.45 -1.73
CA THR A 79 -10.73 -8.06 -1.94
C THR A 79 -10.53 -7.45 -3.33
N SER A 80 -11.21 -7.95 -4.37
CA SER A 80 -11.17 -7.35 -5.71
C SER A 80 -11.76 -5.94 -5.76
N ASP A 81 -12.83 -5.68 -5.01
CA ASP A 81 -13.49 -4.37 -4.95
C ASP A 81 -12.56 -3.34 -4.31
N ASP A 82 -11.94 -3.71 -3.18
CA ASP A 82 -10.93 -2.88 -2.51
C ASP A 82 -9.71 -2.61 -3.40
N ILE A 83 -9.18 -3.62 -4.11
CA ILE A 83 -8.07 -3.42 -5.06
C ILE A 83 -8.47 -2.37 -6.11
N ASN A 84 -9.64 -2.52 -6.73
CA ASN A 84 -10.10 -1.59 -7.76
C ASN A 84 -10.25 -0.17 -7.21
N ARG A 85 -10.84 -0.02 -6.03
CA ARG A 85 -10.97 1.28 -5.34
C ARG A 85 -9.61 1.92 -5.06
N PHE A 86 -8.64 1.15 -4.59
CA PHE A 86 -7.30 1.67 -4.34
C PHE A 86 -6.59 2.05 -5.63
N VAL A 87 -6.65 1.22 -6.69
CA VAL A 87 -6.04 1.54 -7.99
C VAL A 87 -6.63 2.82 -8.57
N GLU A 88 -7.95 2.97 -8.52
CA GLU A 88 -8.63 4.18 -9.00
C GLU A 88 -8.17 5.42 -8.22
N TYR A 89 -8.13 5.34 -6.88
CA TYR A 89 -7.62 6.41 -6.03
C TYR A 89 -6.18 6.80 -6.37
N GLN A 90 -5.30 5.82 -6.55
CA GLN A 90 -3.89 6.08 -6.88
C GLN A 90 -3.71 6.67 -8.28
N ARG A 91 -4.51 6.23 -9.27
CA ARG A 91 -4.50 6.83 -10.62
C ARG A 91 -4.93 8.29 -10.58
N GLN A 92 -5.93 8.65 -9.77
CA GLN A 92 -6.31 10.05 -9.60
C GLN A 92 -5.17 10.91 -9.04
N ILE A 93 -4.36 10.36 -8.12
CA ILE A 93 -3.18 11.05 -7.58
C ILE A 93 -2.07 11.17 -8.63
N LEU A 94 -1.85 10.12 -9.44
CA LEU A 94 -0.78 10.08 -10.43
C LEU A 94 -1.07 10.95 -11.66
N HIS A 95 -2.34 11.08 -12.06
CA HIS A 95 -2.79 11.89 -13.19
C HIS A 95 -3.32 13.27 -12.78
N GLY A 96 -3.61 13.49 -11.50
CA GLY A 96 -4.05 14.75 -10.95
C GLY A 96 -2.87 15.65 -10.59
N ASN A 97 -2.33 16.36 -11.58
CA ASN A 97 -1.58 17.59 -11.40
C ASN A 97 -1.80 18.52 -12.59
#